data_AF-A0A1G3AM56-F1
#
_entry.id   AF-A0A1G3AM56-F1
#
_cell.length_a   1.000
_cell.length_b   1.000
_cell.length_c   1.000
_cell.angle_alpha   90.00
_cell.angle_beta   90.00
_cell.angle_gamma   90.00
#
_symmetry.space_group_name_H-M   'P 1'
#
loop_
_entity.id
_entity.type
_entity.pdbx_description
1 polymer ?
#
loop_
_entity_poly.entity_id
_entity_poly.type
_entity_poly.pdbx_seq_one_letter_code
_entity_poly.pdbx_strand_id
1 'polypeptide(L)'
;MDPELIIWETNEQTNEEEMKVIPMIFHKAGVKFAFQTDTSQYGRRYLWYQAATAIKYGMKREEALKSITLYPAQFIGADNRLGSIETGKEATLIFLTGDPLDAQSWVDQVMIAGEIVYERAKDERLKNLLEPPMKMQEPKDTD
;
A
#
# COMPACT_ATOMS: atom_id res chain seq x y z
N MET A 1 -9.39 -7.16 -3.00
CA MET A 1 -9.79 -5.84 -2.48
C MET A 1 -10.54 -6.07 -1.21
N ASP A 2 -10.21 -5.35 -0.14
CA ASP A 2 -10.96 -5.49 1.10
C ASP A 2 -12.47 -5.39 0.81
N PRO A 3 -13.24 -6.46 1.04
CA PRO A 3 -14.66 -6.50 0.69
C PRO A 3 -15.47 -5.43 1.41
N GLU A 4 -14.94 -4.80 2.46
CA GLU A 4 -15.59 -3.68 3.15
C GLU A 4 -15.49 -2.35 2.41
N LEU A 5 -14.59 -2.22 1.41
CA LEU A 5 -14.41 -0.95 0.68
C LEU A 5 -15.42 -0.76 -0.46
N ILE A 6 -15.98 -1.85 -0.99
CA ILE A 6 -17.03 -1.85 -2.00
C ILE A 6 -18.21 -2.65 -1.49
N ILE A 7 -19.31 -1.96 -1.28
CA ILE A 7 -20.55 -2.55 -0.79
C ILE A 7 -21.55 -2.54 -1.93
N TRP A 8 -22.19 -3.67 -2.17
CA TRP A 8 -23.36 -3.76 -3.04
C TRP A 8 -24.59 -3.71 -2.15
N GLU A 9 -25.46 -2.75 -2.38
CA GLU A 9 -26.72 -2.60 -1.65
C GLU A 9 -27.87 -2.52 -2.63
N THR A 10 -28.99 -3.16 -2.31
CA THR A 10 -30.23 -3.00 -3.05
C THR A 10 -30.94 -1.75 -2.56
N ASN A 11 -31.23 -0.82 -3.48
CA ASN A 11 -32.03 0.36 -3.19
C ASN A 11 -33.48 -0.05 -2.90
N GLU A 12 -33.97 0.17 -1.68
CA GLU A 12 -35.31 -0.24 -1.26
C GLU A 12 -36.45 0.44 -2.04
N GLN A 13 -36.19 1.60 -2.68
CA GLN A 13 -37.20 2.36 -3.42
C GLN A 13 -37.26 1.96 -4.90
N THR A 14 -36.12 1.66 -5.51
CA THR A 14 -36.03 1.34 -6.95
C THR A 14 -35.88 -0.16 -7.22
N ASN A 15 -35.56 -0.96 -6.20
CA ASN A 15 -35.19 -2.38 -6.29
C ASN A 15 -33.98 -2.64 -7.22
N GLU A 16 -33.14 -1.64 -7.42
CA GLU A 16 -31.90 -1.73 -8.21
C GLU A 16 -30.70 -1.98 -7.30
N GLU A 17 -29.70 -2.72 -7.79
CA GLU A 17 -28.42 -2.88 -7.09
C GLU A 17 -27.51 -1.69 -7.34
N GLU A 18 -27.03 -1.08 -6.25
CA GLU A 18 -26.09 0.04 -6.29
C GLU A 18 -24.73 -0.38 -5.71
N MET A 19 -23.66 -0.02 -6.42
CA MET A 19 -22.29 -0.20 -5.95
C MET A 19 -21.82 1.07 -5.21
N LYS A 20 -21.52 0.92 -3.92
CA LYS A 20 -20.97 1.99 -3.08
C LYS A 20 -19.47 1.77 -2.86
N VAL A 21 -18.67 2.74 -3.27
CA VAL A 21 -17.21 2.76 -3.03
C VAL A 21 -16.93 3.69 -1.86
N ILE A 22 -16.72 3.13 -0.67
CA ILE A 22 -16.65 3.88 0.60
C ILE A 22 -15.60 5.01 0.57
N PRO A 23 -14.34 4.79 0.11
CA PRO A 23 -13.35 5.87 0.01
C PRO A 23 -13.80 7.04 -0.88
N MET A 24 -14.58 6.75 -1.93
CA MET A 24 -15.09 7.78 -2.84
C MET A 24 -16.21 8.59 -2.22
N ILE A 25 -17.01 8.00 -1.33
CA ILE A 25 -18.05 8.72 -0.58
C ILE A 25 -17.39 9.78 0.32
N PHE A 26 -16.38 9.38 1.10
CA PHE A 26 -15.62 10.33 1.93
C PHE A 26 -14.91 11.40 1.10
N HIS A 27 -14.27 11.01 0.00
CA HIS A 27 -13.59 11.94 -0.88
C HIS A 27 -14.53 12.99 -1.47
N LYS A 28 -15.69 12.57 -1.99
CA LYS A 28 -16.71 13.48 -2.52
C LYS A 28 -17.30 14.40 -1.46
N ALA A 29 -17.38 13.94 -0.21
CA ALA A 29 -17.80 14.74 0.93
C ALA A 29 -16.71 15.69 1.46
N GLY A 30 -15.48 15.64 0.93
CA GLY A 30 -14.36 16.45 1.42
C GLY A 30 -13.82 15.99 2.78
N VAL A 31 -14.15 14.76 3.20
CA VAL A 31 -13.74 14.19 4.48
C VAL A 31 -12.40 13.48 4.29
N LYS A 32 -11.40 13.86 5.10
CA LYS A 32 -10.12 13.15 5.16
C LYS A 32 -10.33 11.78 5.80
N PHE A 33 -9.69 10.76 5.24
CA PHE A 33 -9.69 9.41 5.78
C PHE A 33 -8.30 8.77 5.61
N ALA A 34 -8.05 7.67 6.31
CA ALA A 34 -6.83 6.88 6.16
C ALA A 34 -7.17 5.42 5.91
N PHE A 35 -6.43 4.79 5.01
CA PHE A 35 -6.50 3.34 4.86
C PHE A 35 -5.74 2.65 6.00
N GLN A 36 -6.23 1.48 6.40
CA GLN A 36 -5.60 0.64 7.41
C GLN A 36 -5.64 -0.82 6.96
N THR A 37 -4.77 -1.66 7.52
CA THR A 37 -4.59 -3.04 7.05
C THR A 37 -4.96 -4.12 8.06
N ASP A 38 -5.35 -3.75 9.29
CA ASP A 38 -5.54 -4.71 10.39
C ASP A 38 -6.85 -5.50 10.24
N THR A 39 -7.87 -4.92 9.60
CA THR A 39 -9.11 -5.62 9.21
C THR A 39 -9.01 -6.31 7.85
N SER A 40 -7.95 -6.06 7.09
CA SER A 40 -7.87 -6.55 5.71
C SER A 40 -7.49 -8.03 5.65
N GLN A 41 -8.36 -8.85 5.03
CA GLN A 41 -8.08 -10.28 4.80
C GLN A 41 -6.90 -10.53 3.84
N TYR A 42 -6.43 -9.49 3.15
CA TYR A 42 -5.30 -9.55 2.22
C TYR A 42 -3.95 -9.44 2.95
N GLY A 43 -3.94 -8.99 4.21
CA GLY A 43 -2.75 -8.91 5.05
C GLY A 43 -2.06 -7.54 5.01
N ARG A 44 -1.23 -7.29 6.03
CA ARG A 44 -0.64 -5.97 6.35
C ARG A 44 0.18 -5.30 5.24
N ARG A 45 0.54 -6.03 4.18
CA ARG A 45 1.42 -5.61 3.09
C ARG A 45 0.71 -4.88 1.94
N TYR A 46 -0.63 -4.85 1.92
CA TYR A 46 -1.40 -4.36 0.76
C TYR A 46 -2.02 -2.97 0.95
N LEU A 47 -1.42 -2.11 1.78
CA LEU A 47 -1.89 -0.74 1.98
C LEU A 47 -1.89 0.08 0.67
N TRP A 48 -0.84 -0.06 -0.14
CA TRP A 48 -0.73 0.58 -1.46
C TRP A 48 -1.87 0.17 -2.40
N TYR A 49 -2.30 -1.08 -2.34
CA TYR A 49 -3.35 -1.62 -3.20
C TYR A 49 -4.73 -1.05 -2.87
N GLN A 50 -5.00 -0.74 -1.60
CA GLN A 50 -6.23 -0.03 -1.21
C GLN A 50 -6.26 1.40 -1.78
N ALA A 51 -5.15 2.13 -1.70
CA ALA A 51 -5.01 3.45 -2.31
C ALA A 51 -5.11 3.41 -3.84
N ALA A 52 -4.43 2.46 -4.49
CA ALA A 52 -4.52 2.24 -5.94
C ALA A 52 -5.95 1.91 -6.40
N THR A 53 -6.67 1.15 -5.59
CA THR A 53 -8.08 0.85 -5.83
C THR A 53 -8.94 2.11 -5.82
N ALA A 54 -8.74 3.04 -4.89
CA ALA A 54 -9.51 4.28 -4.87
C ALA A 54 -9.31 5.10 -6.15
N ILE A 55 -8.10 5.09 -6.72
CA ILE A 55 -7.80 5.73 -8.01
C ILE A 55 -8.60 5.10 -9.14
N LYS A 56 -8.71 3.76 -9.17
CA LYS A 56 -9.55 3.05 -10.14
C LYS A 56 -11.00 3.55 -10.16
N TYR A 57 -11.52 4.03 -9.03
CA TYR A 57 -12.88 4.58 -8.90
C TYR A 57 -12.96 6.12 -8.99
N GLY A 58 -11.90 6.78 -9.46
CA GLY A 58 -11.90 8.20 -9.79
C GLY A 58 -11.30 9.12 -8.72
N MET A 59 -10.67 8.59 -7.67
CA MET A 59 -9.90 9.41 -6.74
C MET A 59 -8.65 9.97 -7.42
N LYS A 60 -8.31 11.23 -7.15
CA LYS A 60 -7.03 11.79 -7.59
C LYS A 60 -5.87 11.03 -6.94
N ARG A 61 -4.82 10.75 -7.72
CA ARG A 61 -3.63 10.03 -7.28
C ARG A 61 -2.98 10.63 -6.03
N GLU A 62 -2.88 11.95 -5.95
CA GLU A 62 -2.33 12.66 -4.80
C GLU A 62 -3.16 12.46 -3.52
N GLU A 63 -4.49 12.46 -3.64
CA GLU A 63 -5.40 12.26 -2.51
C GLU A 63 -5.32 10.82 -1.99
N ALA A 64 -5.22 9.85 -2.91
CA ALA A 64 -4.97 8.46 -2.55
C ALA A 64 -3.63 8.29 -1.81
N LEU A 65 -2.56 8.96 -2.26
CA LEU A 65 -1.28 8.94 -1.52
C LEU A 65 -1.40 9.57 -0.12
N LYS A 66 -2.04 10.74 0.00
CA LYS A 66 -2.22 11.40 1.30
C LYS A 66 -2.96 10.50 2.29
N SER A 67 -3.92 9.69 1.83
CA SER A 67 -4.66 8.74 2.68
C SER A 67 -3.80 7.64 3.31
N ILE A 68 -2.58 7.42 2.81
CA ILE A 68 -1.60 6.46 3.35
C ILE A 68 -0.32 7.11 3.87
N THR A 69 -0.22 8.44 3.86
CA THR A 69 0.95 9.20 4.34
C THR A 69 0.56 10.38 5.22
N LEU A 70 0.06 11.47 4.64
CA LEU A 70 -0.16 12.74 5.32
C LEU A 70 -1.37 12.72 6.25
N TYR A 71 -2.50 12.16 5.81
CA TYR A 71 -3.72 12.10 6.60
C TYR A 71 -3.57 11.28 7.89
N PRO A 72 -3.01 10.05 7.87
CA PRO A 72 -2.76 9.35 9.13
C PRO A 72 -1.79 10.12 10.04
N ALA A 73 -0.76 10.79 9.50
CA ALA A 73 0.12 11.64 10.30
C ALA A 73 -0.63 12.81 10.97
N GLN A 74 -1.56 13.45 10.25
CA GLN A 74 -2.40 14.52 10.79
C GLN A 74 -3.33 14.01 11.89
N PHE A 75 -3.93 12.82 11.71
CA PHE A 75 -4.86 12.26 12.70
C PHE A 75 -4.19 11.95 14.03
N ILE A 76 -2.91 11.57 14.02
CA ILE A 76 -2.15 11.28 15.24
C ILE A 76 -1.31 12.48 15.73
N GLY A 77 -1.42 13.65 15.09
CA GLY A 77 -0.67 14.86 15.46
C GLY A 77 0.84 14.79 15.20
N ALA A 78 1.28 13.99 14.23
CA ALA A 78 2.68 13.82 13.85
C ALA A 78 3.05 14.49 12.52
N ASP A 79 2.14 15.23 11.91
CA ASP A 79 2.31 15.87 10.59
C ASP A 79 3.34 17.00 10.58
N ASN A 80 3.72 17.52 11.75
CA ASN A 80 4.87 18.41 11.92
C ASN A 80 6.22 17.71 11.69
N ARG A 81 6.27 16.38 11.75
CA ARG A 81 7.50 15.58 11.62
C ARG A 81 7.44 14.54 10.50
N LEU A 82 6.25 14.03 10.15
CA LEU A 82 6.04 12.88 9.26
C LEU A 82 4.95 13.16 8.21
N GLY A 83 4.82 12.24 7.25
CA GLY A 83 3.69 12.19 6.32
C GLY A 83 3.85 12.98 5.02
N SER A 84 4.87 13.83 4.89
CA SER A 84 5.23 14.50 3.64
C SER A 84 6.73 14.78 3.54
N ILE A 85 7.19 15.06 2.31
CA ILE A 85 8.59 15.39 2.01
C ILE A 85 8.72 16.92 2.01
N GLU A 86 9.10 17.48 3.15
CA GLU A 86 9.24 18.92 3.37
C GLU A 86 10.48 19.21 4.23
N THR A 87 11.12 20.36 4.01
CA THR A 87 12.26 20.79 4.83
C THR A 87 11.86 20.91 6.30
N GLY A 88 12.72 20.40 7.19
CA GLY A 88 12.48 20.42 8.64
C GLY A 88 11.74 19.20 9.19
N LYS A 89 11.17 18.35 8.32
CA LYS A 89 10.58 17.07 8.72
C LYS A 89 11.64 15.97 8.87
N GLU A 90 11.27 14.92 9.59
CA GLU A 90 12.10 13.75 9.79
C GLU A 90 12.27 12.99 8.47
N ALA A 91 13.50 12.57 8.17
CA ALA A 91 13.82 11.82 6.96
C ALA A 91 13.39 10.34 7.11
N THR A 92 12.08 10.11 7.08
CA THR A 92 11.45 8.78 7.07
C THR A 92 10.82 8.55 5.70
N LEU A 93 11.55 7.82 4.84
CA LEU A 93 11.32 7.74 3.40
C LEU A 93 11.36 6.29 2.92
N ILE A 94 10.58 5.99 1.88
CA ILE A 94 10.65 4.73 1.14
C ILE A 94 11.09 5.05 -0.28
N PHE A 95 12.18 4.43 -0.72
CA PHE A 95 12.69 4.52 -2.08
C PHE A 95 12.18 3.32 -2.86
N LEU A 96 11.56 3.58 -4.01
CA LEU A 96 10.92 2.57 -4.82
C LEU A 96 11.52 2.56 -6.22
N THR A 97 11.52 1.38 -6.85
CA THR A 97 11.98 1.24 -8.24
C THR A 97 11.03 1.87 -9.27
N GLY A 98 9.86 2.34 -8.84
CA GLY A 98 8.80 2.89 -9.69
C GLY A 98 7.72 3.61 -8.89
N ASP A 99 6.53 3.73 -9.47
CA ASP A 99 5.40 4.41 -8.83
C ASP A 99 4.93 3.67 -7.55
N PRO A 100 4.71 4.37 -6.42
CA PRO A 100 4.28 3.76 -5.15
C PRO A 100 2.95 3.02 -5.15
N LEU A 101 2.12 3.21 -6.17
CA LEU A 101 0.82 2.56 -6.32
C LEU A 101 0.80 1.54 -7.46
N ASP A 102 1.95 1.29 -8.09
CA ASP A 102 2.12 0.25 -9.11
C ASP A 102 2.50 -1.09 -8.46
N ALA A 103 1.82 -2.15 -8.89
CA ALA A 103 2.08 -3.52 -8.46
C ALA A 103 3.46 -4.05 -8.87
N GLN A 104 4.09 -3.46 -9.89
CA GLN A 104 5.43 -3.82 -10.35
C GLN A 104 6.53 -3.09 -9.58
N SER A 105 6.20 -2.16 -8.69
CA SER A 105 7.19 -1.42 -7.91
C SER A 105 7.68 -2.23 -6.72
N TRP A 106 9.00 -2.20 -6.53
CA TRP A 106 9.68 -2.84 -5.42
C TRP A 106 10.22 -1.79 -4.46
N VAL A 107 10.26 -2.14 -3.17
CA VAL A 107 11.05 -1.38 -2.20
C VAL A 107 12.53 -1.58 -2.52
N ASP A 108 13.22 -0.48 -2.80
CA ASP A 108 14.65 -0.47 -3.03
C ASP A 108 15.42 -0.17 -1.74
N GLN A 109 15.02 0.89 -1.03
CA GLN A 109 15.58 1.26 0.27
C GLN A 109 14.49 1.79 1.20
N VAL A 110 14.72 1.65 2.52
CA VAL A 110 13.91 2.30 3.54
C VAL A 110 14.83 3.10 4.45
N MET A 111 14.46 4.35 4.69
CA MET A 111 15.10 5.26 5.62
C MET A 111 14.14 5.60 6.75
N ILE A 112 14.62 5.57 7.99
CA ILE A 112 13.87 6.00 9.18
C ILE A 112 14.75 6.98 9.94
N ALA A 113 14.23 8.19 10.19
CA ALA A 113 14.96 9.24 10.90
C ALA A 113 16.37 9.53 10.37
N GLY A 114 16.55 9.45 9.05
CA GLY A 114 17.84 9.69 8.38
C GLY A 114 18.74 8.46 8.25
N GLU A 115 18.40 7.34 8.90
CA GLU A 115 19.19 6.11 8.87
C GLU A 115 18.60 5.10 7.87
N ILE A 116 19.46 4.50 7.04
CA ILE A 116 19.05 3.44 6.13
C ILE A 116 18.86 2.15 6.93
N VAL A 117 17.62 1.67 6.99
CA VAL A 117 17.24 0.45 7.74
C VAL A 117 16.99 -0.76 6.85
N TYR A 118 16.86 -0.55 5.54
CA TYR A 118 16.70 -1.61 4.54
C TYR A 118 17.35 -1.23 3.22
N GLU A 119 18.03 -2.19 2.61
CA GLU A 119 18.58 -2.09 1.25
C GLU A 119 18.33 -3.41 0.51
N ARG A 120 17.58 -3.34 -0.59
CA ARG A 120 17.24 -4.49 -1.42
C ARG A 120 18.46 -5.26 -1.92
N ALA A 121 19.54 -4.55 -2.26
CA ALA A 121 20.80 -5.15 -2.71
C ALA A 121 21.48 -6.05 -1.65
N LYS A 122 21.16 -5.84 -0.36
CA LYS A 122 21.70 -6.59 0.78
C LYS A 122 20.74 -7.66 1.30
N ASP A 123 19.53 -7.78 0.72
CA ASP A 123 18.51 -8.73 1.15
C ASP A 123 18.82 -10.15 0.64
N GLU A 124 19.44 -10.98 1.49
CA GLU A 124 19.75 -12.38 1.17
C GLU A 124 18.50 -13.24 0.96
N ARG A 125 17.43 -12.97 1.72
CA ARG A 125 16.16 -13.71 1.57
C ARG A 125 15.59 -13.47 0.17
N LEU A 126 15.61 -12.22 -0.30
CA LEU A 126 15.13 -11.90 -1.63
C LEU A 126 16.01 -12.54 -2.72
N LYS A 127 17.33 -12.54 -2.57
CA LYS A 127 18.24 -13.23 -3.50
C LYS A 127 17.87 -14.70 -3.63
N ASN A 128 17.75 -15.41 -2.51
CA ASN A 128 17.40 -16.84 -2.49
C ASN A 128 16.00 -17.13 -3.09
N LEU A 129 15.06 -16.19 -2.98
CA LEU A 129 13.71 -16.35 -3.56
C LEU A 129 13.71 -16.17 -5.09
N LEU A 130 14.59 -15.33 -5.63
CA LEU A 130 14.69 -15.05 -7.05
C LEU A 130 15.63 -16.01 -7.79
N GLU A 131 16.49 -16.72 -7.07
CA GLU A 131 17.31 -17.79 -7.65
C GLU A 131 16.42 -18.97 -8.09
N PRO A 132 16.66 -19.53 -9.29
CA PRO A 132 15.94 -20.72 -9.72
C PRO A 132 16.23 -21.88 -8.76
N PRO A 133 15.24 -22.75 -8.48
CA PRO A 133 15.45 -23.85 -7.55
C PRO A 133 16.62 -24.72 -8.02
N MET A 134 17.54 -25.04 -7.10
CA MET A 134 18.63 -25.96 -7.36
C MET A 134 18.07 -27.24 -7.98
N LYS A 135 18.61 -27.66 -9.14
CA LYS A 135 18.30 -28.96 -9.71
C LYS A 135 18.62 -30.03 -8.65
N MET A 136 17.60 -30.74 -8.17
CA MET A 136 17.83 -31.95 -7.37
C MET A 136 18.64 -32.90 -8.24
N GLN A 137 19.84 -33.27 -7.82
CA GLN A 137 20.59 -34.31 -8.50
C GLN A 137 19.78 -35.59 -8.36
N GLU A 138 19.43 -36.22 -9.49
CA GLU A 138 18.81 -37.53 -9.50
C GLU A 138 19.67 -38.48 -8.66
N PRO A 139 19.06 -39.34 -7.83
CA PRO A 139 19.82 -40.31 -7.06
C PRO A 139 20.66 -41.11 -8.06
N LYS A 140 21.98 -41.11 -7.86
CA LYS A 140 22.87 -41.99 -8.62
C LYS A 140 22.41 -43.41 -8.34
N ASP A 141 21.88 -44.08 -9.36
CA ASP A 141 21.69 -45.52 -9.31
C ASP A 141 23.03 -46.15 -8.95
N THR A 142 23.11 -46.72 -7.75
CA THR A 142 24.21 -47.58 -7.35
C THR A 142 23.97 -48.95 -7.98
N ASP A 143 24.85 -49.32 -8.91
CA ASP A 143 24.95 -50.64 -9.56
C ASP A 143 25.04 -51.80 -8.55
#